data_AF-A0A367U3S8-F1
#
_entry.id   AF-A0A367U3S8-F1
#
_cell.length_a   1.000
_cell.length_b   1.000
_cell.length_c   1.000
_cell.angle_alpha   90.00
_cell.angle_beta   90.00
_cell.angle_gamma   90.00
#
_symmetry.space_group_name_H-M   'P 1'
#
loop_
_entity.id
_entity.type
_entity.pdbx_description
1 polymer ?
#
loop_
_entity_poly.entity_id
_entity_poly.type
_entity_poly.pdbx_seq_one_letter_code
_entity_poly.pdbx_strand_id
1 'polypeptide(L)'
;MRRMVLALLLSSYLPSADASMVIDGTRIIFPGDKKEIAVRATNMGETPSLTQVWVDDGRVQNQPEKDAAPFIVLPPIVRIEPGKGQSWRLVFNGSRLPQDRESLFWFNLLDIPPEPKNGKTDNYLQLAIRSRIKLFYRPAGVAAEKIAAEKALSWALAPTGNGLRVSNASARYITIDSITLNGQKHAVGMVAPFSSLEIAPKGVALRTLPAKFSFTTINDYGAVVNHNYPQ
;
A
#
# COMPACT_ATOMS: atom_id res chain seq x y z
N MET A 1 15.22 2.59 -47.32
CA MET A 1 14.58 3.49 -46.32
C MET A 1 13.09 3.20 -46.10
N ARG A 2 12.29 2.86 -47.13
CA ARG A 2 10.84 2.55 -46.97
C ARG A 2 10.49 1.33 -46.08
N ARG A 3 11.36 0.32 -46.02
CA ARG A 3 11.18 -0.88 -45.15
C ARG A 3 11.53 -0.64 -43.67
N MET A 4 12.30 0.41 -43.37
CA MET A 4 12.77 0.73 -42.02
C MET A 4 11.77 1.60 -41.25
N VAL A 5 10.87 2.28 -41.96
CA VAL A 5 9.74 3.04 -41.39
C VAL A 5 8.61 2.12 -40.93
N LEU A 6 8.44 0.95 -41.57
CA LEU A 6 7.37 0.01 -41.22
C LEU A 6 7.68 -0.78 -39.92
N ALA A 7 8.96 -0.98 -39.60
CA ALA A 7 9.38 -1.66 -38.36
C ALA A 7 9.26 -0.75 -37.11
N LEU A 8 9.25 0.58 -37.28
CA LEU A 8 9.10 1.53 -36.17
C LEU A 8 7.63 1.77 -35.76
N LEU A 9 6.67 1.34 -36.58
CA LEU A 9 5.23 1.51 -36.31
C LEU A 9 4.61 0.33 -35.54
N LEU A 10 5.35 -0.77 -35.34
CA LEU A 10 4.87 -1.96 -34.62
C LEU A 10 5.27 -1.99 -33.13
N SER A 11 6.10 -1.07 -32.67
CA SER A 11 6.73 -1.10 -31.34
C SER A 11 6.04 -0.24 -30.27
N SER A 12 4.86 0.34 -30.54
CA SER A 12 4.15 1.24 -29.61
C SER A 12 2.86 0.70 -29.01
N TYR A 13 2.48 -0.55 -29.25
CA TYR A 13 1.40 -1.19 -28.48
C TYR A 13 1.93 -1.73 -27.15
N LEU A 14 2.17 -0.81 -26.21
CA LEU A 14 2.16 -1.19 -24.80
C LEU A 14 0.69 -1.42 -24.43
N PRO A 15 0.27 -2.64 -24.01
CA PRO A 15 -1.07 -2.81 -23.47
C PRO A 15 -1.19 -1.90 -22.24
N SER A 16 -2.09 -0.92 -22.30
CA SER A 16 -2.56 -0.23 -21.11
C SER A 16 -3.21 -1.29 -20.22
N ALA A 17 -2.63 -1.52 -19.05
CA ALA A 17 -3.32 -2.26 -18.02
C ALA A 17 -4.39 -1.33 -17.46
N ASP A 18 -5.57 -1.35 -18.07
CA ASP A 18 -6.70 -0.52 -17.65
C ASP A 18 -7.31 -1.13 -16.39
N ALA A 19 -6.87 -0.64 -15.23
CA ALA A 19 -7.55 -0.90 -13.98
C ALA A 19 -8.90 -0.17 -14.03
N SER A 20 -10.00 -0.91 -13.91
CA SER A 20 -11.34 -0.32 -13.87
C SER A 20 -11.52 0.60 -12.68
N MET A 21 -11.10 0.21 -11.47
CA MET A 21 -11.18 1.05 -10.27
C MET A 21 -9.82 1.50 -9.73
N VAL A 22 -9.63 2.82 -9.62
CA VAL A 22 -8.38 3.45 -9.12
C VAL A 22 -8.66 4.28 -7.88
N ILE A 23 -8.02 3.95 -6.75
CA ILE A 23 -8.10 4.72 -5.49
C ILE A 23 -7.15 5.92 -5.56
N ASP A 24 -7.59 7.06 -5.01
CA ASP A 24 -6.76 8.26 -4.85
C ASP A 24 -5.68 8.01 -3.77
N GLY A 25 -4.56 7.43 -4.20
CA GLY A 25 -3.40 7.10 -3.37
C GLY A 25 -3.23 5.61 -3.09
N THR A 26 -2.07 5.25 -2.55
CA THR A 26 -1.67 3.85 -2.25
C THR A 26 -1.76 3.49 -0.77
N ARG A 27 -2.20 4.45 0.06
CA ARG A 27 -2.39 4.33 1.51
C ARG A 27 -3.24 5.47 2.02
N ILE A 28 -3.81 5.26 3.20
CA ILE A 28 -4.64 6.23 3.89
C ILE A 28 -4.01 6.52 5.25
N ILE A 29 -3.84 7.80 5.58
CA ILE A 29 -3.53 8.26 6.93
C ILE A 29 -4.82 8.78 7.55
N PHE A 30 -5.28 8.13 8.61
CA PHE A 30 -6.41 8.57 9.40
C PHE A 30 -5.91 9.35 10.63
N PRO A 31 -6.10 10.68 10.69
CA PRO A 31 -5.67 11.45 11.84
C PRO A 31 -6.55 11.14 13.06
N GLY A 32 -5.93 10.84 14.21
CA GLY A 32 -6.63 10.39 15.41
C GLY A 32 -7.48 11.47 16.10
N ASP A 33 -7.32 12.74 15.71
CA ASP A 33 -8.14 13.87 16.13
C ASP A 33 -9.39 14.09 15.25
N LYS A 34 -9.55 13.31 14.18
CA LYS A 34 -10.72 13.37 13.28
C LYS A 34 -11.70 12.25 13.58
N LYS A 35 -12.99 12.54 13.41
CA LYS A 35 -14.06 11.52 13.47
C LYS A 35 -14.20 10.75 12.16
N GLU A 36 -13.95 11.42 11.05
CA GLU A 36 -14.07 10.85 9.72
C GLU A 36 -13.16 11.55 8.72
N ILE A 37 -12.85 10.85 7.63
CA ILE A 37 -12.18 11.38 6.44
C ILE A 37 -12.87 10.87 5.17
N ALA A 38 -12.58 11.52 4.05
CA ALA A 38 -13.01 11.06 2.73
C ALA A 38 -11.93 10.19 2.08
N VAL A 39 -12.34 9.08 1.48
CA VAL A 39 -11.51 8.24 0.60
C VAL A 39 -12.17 8.23 -0.77
N ARG A 40 -11.43 8.52 -1.84
CA ARG A 40 -11.98 8.62 -3.19
C ARG A 40 -11.38 7.56 -4.10
N ALA A 41 -12.19 7.05 -5.03
CA ALA A 41 -11.73 6.27 -6.17
C ALA A 41 -12.49 6.68 -7.42
N THR A 42 -11.94 6.35 -8.59
CA THR A 42 -12.54 6.63 -9.90
C THR A 42 -12.62 5.35 -10.72
N ASN A 43 -13.78 5.15 -11.37
CA ASN A 43 -13.93 4.13 -12.39
C ASN A 43 -13.30 4.65 -13.69
N MET A 44 -12.09 4.20 -14.00
CA MET A 44 -11.37 4.51 -15.24
C MET A 44 -11.69 3.51 -16.36
N GLY A 45 -12.49 2.48 -16.08
CA GLY A 45 -12.92 1.49 -17.06
C GLY A 45 -14.08 1.96 -17.94
N GLU A 46 -14.39 1.15 -18.96
CA GLU A 46 -15.45 1.42 -19.94
C GLU A 46 -16.83 0.88 -19.51
N THR A 47 -16.89 0.11 -18.42
CA THR A 47 -18.13 -0.51 -17.92
C THR A 47 -18.43 -0.10 -16.46
N PRO A 48 -19.71 -0.07 -16.06
CA PRO A 48 -20.09 0.25 -14.69
C PRO A 48 -19.60 -0.83 -13.72
N SER A 49 -19.10 -0.43 -12.56
CA SER A 49 -18.66 -1.33 -11.48
C SER A 49 -19.68 -1.36 -10.35
N LEU A 50 -19.98 -2.54 -9.81
CA LEU A 50 -20.52 -2.66 -8.46
C LEU A 50 -19.34 -2.74 -7.49
N THR A 51 -19.13 -1.68 -6.73
CA THR A 51 -18.01 -1.54 -5.81
C THR A 51 -18.44 -1.77 -4.37
N GLN A 52 -17.78 -2.71 -3.68
CA GLN A 52 -17.92 -2.92 -2.23
C GLN A 52 -16.66 -2.49 -1.50
N VAL A 53 -16.81 -1.81 -0.35
CA VAL A 53 -15.70 -1.29 0.45
C VAL A 53 -15.83 -1.65 1.93
N TRP A 54 -14.71 -1.93 2.58
CA TRP A 54 -14.63 -2.21 4.01
C TRP A 54 -13.21 -2.03 4.55
N VAL A 55 -13.06 -2.06 5.88
CA VAL A 55 -11.76 -2.06 6.55
C VAL A 55 -11.56 -3.37 7.29
N ASP A 56 -10.37 -3.95 7.17
CA ASP A 56 -9.96 -5.15 7.88
C ASP A 56 -8.73 -4.89 8.79
N ASP A 57 -8.45 -5.84 9.68
CA ASP A 57 -7.36 -5.78 10.67
C ASP A 57 -6.09 -6.55 10.27
N GLY A 58 -6.00 -6.96 9.00
CA GLY A 58 -4.83 -7.67 8.47
C GLY A 58 -5.14 -9.08 8.02
N ARG A 59 -6.19 -9.67 8.56
CA ARG A 59 -6.58 -11.06 8.33
C ARG A 59 -7.39 -11.20 7.05
N VAL A 60 -6.68 -11.43 5.94
CA VAL A 60 -7.23 -11.47 4.56
C VAL A 60 -8.41 -12.44 4.39
N GLN A 61 -8.42 -13.54 5.15
CA GLN A 61 -9.42 -14.60 5.03
C GLN A 61 -10.74 -14.30 5.76
N ASN A 62 -10.80 -13.24 6.56
CA ASN A 62 -12.03 -12.87 7.22
C ASN A 62 -13.04 -12.33 6.20
N GLN A 63 -14.30 -12.71 6.38
CA GLN A 63 -15.41 -12.08 5.67
C GLN A 63 -15.53 -10.62 6.16
N PRO A 64 -15.91 -9.65 5.30
CA PRO A 64 -16.05 -8.25 5.67
C PRO A 64 -16.92 -8.02 6.92
N GLU A 65 -17.94 -8.85 7.11
CA GLU A 65 -18.89 -8.80 8.24
C GLU A 65 -18.28 -9.25 9.58
N LYS A 66 -17.14 -9.94 9.55
CA LYS A 66 -16.44 -10.49 10.72
C LYS A 66 -15.18 -9.70 11.08
N ASP A 67 -14.88 -8.63 10.34
CA ASP A 67 -13.72 -7.80 10.60
C ASP A 67 -13.96 -6.89 11.82
N ALA A 68 -13.12 -7.05 12.83
CA ALA A 68 -13.18 -6.31 14.09
C ALA A 68 -12.46 -4.95 14.01
N ALA A 69 -12.19 -4.45 12.80
CA ALA A 69 -11.52 -3.17 12.62
C ALA A 69 -12.42 -2.02 13.14
N PRO A 70 -11.86 -1.01 13.82
CA PRO A 70 -12.64 0.05 14.45
C PRO A 70 -13.09 1.14 13.45
N PHE A 71 -13.33 0.76 12.20
CA PHE A 71 -13.62 1.66 11.10
C PHE A 71 -14.85 1.20 10.32
N ILE A 72 -15.66 2.17 9.92
CA ILE A 72 -16.86 1.97 9.12
C ILE A 72 -16.71 2.77 7.83
N VAL A 73 -17.03 2.18 6.68
CA VAL A 73 -17.01 2.84 5.39
C VAL A 73 -18.44 3.02 4.88
N LEU A 74 -18.83 4.24 4.54
CA LEU A 74 -20.19 4.57 4.11
C LEU A 74 -20.19 5.32 2.77
N PRO A 75 -21.08 4.95 1.83
CA PRO A 75 -21.87 3.70 1.78
C PRO A 75 -20.99 2.46 1.51
N PRO A 76 -21.30 1.28 2.06
CA PRO A 76 -20.44 0.09 1.93
C PRO A 76 -20.50 -0.57 0.55
N ILE A 77 -21.56 -0.33 -0.23
CA ILE A 77 -21.71 -0.84 -1.60
C ILE A 77 -22.37 0.22 -2.48
N VAL A 78 -21.83 0.41 -3.69
CA VAL A 78 -22.31 1.41 -4.65
C VAL A 78 -22.02 0.97 -6.06
N ARG A 79 -22.89 1.38 -6.99
CA ARG A 79 -22.62 1.28 -8.42
C ARG A 79 -21.93 2.56 -8.91
N ILE A 80 -20.83 2.41 -9.64
CA ILE A 80 -20.03 3.52 -10.17
C ILE A 80 -19.97 3.40 -11.70
N GLU A 81 -20.53 4.39 -12.39
CA GLU A 81 -20.54 4.44 -13.85
C GLU A 81 -19.15 4.78 -14.44
N PRO A 82 -18.89 4.43 -15.71
CA PRO A 82 -17.63 4.74 -16.39
C PRO A 82 -17.24 6.22 -16.29
N GLY A 83 -15.96 6.48 -16.01
CA GLY A 83 -15.40 7.83 -15.84
C GLY A 83 -15.89 8.60 -14.61
N LYS A 84 -16.67 7.96 -13.71
CA LYS A 84 -17.19 8.61 -12.50
C LYS A 84 -16.33 8.29 -11.29
N GLY A 85 -16.18 9.30 -10.43
CA GLY A 85 -15.56 9.19 -9.12
C GLY A 85 -16.59 8.95 -8.02
N GLN A 86 -16.21 8.16 -7.02
CA GLN A 86 -16.96 7.97 -5.78
C GLN A 86 -16.10 8.36 -4.59
N SER A 87 -16.69 9.08 -3.65
CA SER A 87 -16.09 9.40 -2.35
C SER A 87 -16.83 8.67 -1.24
N TRP A 88 -16.11 7.93 -0.40
CA TRP A 88 -16.62 7.25 0.78
C TRP A 88 -16.23 7.99 2.05
N ARG A 89 -17.14 7.99 3.03
CA ARG A 89 -16.85 8.44 4.39
C ARG A 89 -16.26 7.27 5.15
N LEU A 90 -15.00 7.40 5.54
CA LEU A 90 -14.32 6.48 6.44
C LEU A 90 -14.45 7.05 7.86
N VAL A 91 -15.16 6.36 8.74
CA VAL A 91 -15.52 6.81 10.08
C VAL A 91 -14.81 5.93 11.10
N PHE A 92 -14.18 6.53 12.10
CA PHE A 92 -13.63 5.81 13.25
C PHE A 92 -14.72 5.65 14.32
N ASN A 93 -14.94 4.43 14.80
CA ASN A 93 -16.03 4.12 15.73
C ASN A 93 -15.72 4.48 17.20
N GLY A 94 -14.53 5.02 17.49
CA GLY A 94 -14.12 5.42 18.84
C GLY A 94 -13.57 4.29 19.71
N SER A 95 -13.27 3.11 19.14
CA SER A 95 -12.63 2.01 19.88
C SER A 95 -11.30 2.45 20.51
N ARG A 96 -10.89 1.80 21.60
CA ARG A 96 -9.60 2.10 22.24
C ARG A 96 -8.45 1.59 21.37
N LEU A 97 -7.66 2.52 20.82
CA LEU A 97 -6.41 2.24 20.13
C LEU A 97 -5.23 2.84 20.91
N PRO A 98 -4.01 2.28 20.76
CA PRO A 98 -2.78 2.88 21.26
C PRO A 98 -2.69 4.36 20.87
N GLN A 99 -2.35 5.21 21.84
CA GLN A 99 -2.20 6.66 21.63
C GLN A 99 -0.73 7.09 21.54
N ASP A 100 0.19 6.19 21.87
CA ASP A 100 1.63 6.36 21.83
C ASP A 100 2.27 5.93 20.49
N ARG A 101 1.49 5.29 19.60
CA ARG A 101 1.97 4.77 18.30
C ARG A 101 0.86 4.66 17.27
N GLU A 102 1.24 4.57 16.01
CA GLU A 102 0.31 4.23 14.93
C GLU A 102 -0.28 2.82 15.09
N SER A 103 -1.51 2.67 14.62
CA SER A 103 -2.16 1.37 14.43
C SER A 103 -2.40 1.11 12.94
N LEU A 104 -2.18 -0.13 12.50
CA LEU A 104 -2.29 -0.53 11.09
C LEU A 104 -3.58 -1.32 10.84
N PHE A 105 -4.28 -0.92 9.79
CA PHE A 105 -5.46 -1.56 9.22
C PHE A 105 -5.33 -1.58 7.69
N TRP A 106 -6.33 -2.14 7.00
CA TRP A 106 -6.36 -2.18 5.55
C TRP A 106 -7.71 -1.77 5.03
N PHE A 107 -7.72 -0.82 4.10
CA PHE A 107 -8.90 -0.47 3.32
C PHE A 107 -8.97 -1.37 2.09
N ASN A 108 -10.16 -1.92 1.85
CA ASN A 108 -10.45 -2.81 0.74
C ASN A 108 -11.47 -2.18 -0.18
N LEU A 109 -11.22 -2.31 -1.47
CA LEU A 109 -12.15 -1.97 -2.54
C LEU A 109 -12.25 -3.18 -3.46
N LEU A 110 -13.41 -3.84 -3.44
CA LEU A 110 -13.76 -4.93 -4.35
C LEU A 110 -14.54 -4.35 -5.53
N ASP A 111 -13.97 -4.47 -6.71
CA ASP A 111 -14.55 -4.10 -7.99
C ASP A 111 -15.20 -5.33 -8.64
N ILE A 112 -16.52 -5.30 -8.78
CA ILE A 112 -17.31 -6.37 -9.39
C ILE A 112 -17.82 -5.87 -10.76
N PRO A 113 -17.31 -6.42 -11.88
CA PRO A 113 -17.77 -6.03 -13.21
C PRO A 113 -19.20 -6.52 -13.48
N PRO A 114 -19.92 -5.92 -14.46
CA PRO A 114 -21.25 -6.35 -14.81
C PRO A 114 -21.18 -7.68 -15.56
N GLU A 115 -22.27 -8.45 -15.51
CA GLU A 115 -22.40 -9.65 -16.33
C GLU A 115 -22.31 -9.30 -17.84
N PRO A 116 -21.64 -10.14 -18.66
CA PRO A 116 -21.60 -9.94 -20.10
C PRO A 116 -23.00 -9.96 -20.72
N LYS A 117 -23.35 -8.93 -21.51
CA LYS A 117 -24.68 -8.81 -22.13
C LYS A 117 -24.96 -9.82 -23.27
N ASN A 118 -23.96 -10.59 -23.69
CA ASN A 118 -24.09 -11.55 -24.79
C ASN A 118 -24.48 -12.92 -24.26
N GLY A 119 -25.73 -13.06 -23.77
CA GLY A 119 -26.32 -14.28 -23.21
C GLY A 119 -26.39 -15.49 -24.16
N LYS A 120 -25.26 -15.92 -24.69
CA LYS A 120 -25.05 -17.25 -25.25
C LYS A 120 -24.09 -17.97 -24.31
N THR A 121 -24.47 -19.20 -24.02
CA THR A 121 -23.75 -20.21 -23.24
C THR A 121 -22.32 -20.43 -23.75
N ASP A 122 -21.42 -19.53 -23.40
CA ASP A 122 -19.98 -19.70 -23.57
C ASP A 122 -19.35 -19.71 -22.19
N ASN A 123 -18.41 -20.64 -21.98
CA ASN A 123 -17.64 -20.70 -20.74
C ASN A 123 -16.84 -19.39 -20.60
N TYR A 124 -17.29 -18.50 -19.70
CA TYR A 124 -16.60 -17.25 -19.42
C TYR A 124 -16.05 -17.24 -18.00
N LEU A 125 -14.88 -16.61 -17.85
CA LEU A 125 -14.28 -16.34 -16.56
C LEU A 125 -14.50 -14.86 -16.24
N GLN A 126 -15.22 -14.59 -15.15
CA GLN A 126 -15.38 -13.25 -14.62
C GLN A 126 -14.47 -13.07 -13.41
N LEU A 127 -13.70 -11.99 -13.41
CA LEU A 127 -12.77 -11.67 -12.33
C LEU A 127 -13.27 -10.43 -11.60
N ALA A 128 -13.48 -10.57 -10.29
CA ALA A 128 -13.63 -9.42 -9.39
C ALA A 128 -12.27 -9.10 -8.78
N ILE A 129 -11.90 -7.82 -8.78
CA ILE A 129 -10.57 -7.37 -8.34
C ILE A 129 -10.69 -6.70 -6.98
N ARG A 130 -9.95 -7.20 -5.99
CA ARG A 130 -9.84 -6.58 -4.66
C ARG A 130 -8.54 -5.79 -4.56
N SER A 131 -8.66 -4.47 -4.58
CA SER A 131 -7.59 -3.55 -4.22
C SER A 131 -7.53 -3.40 -2.71
N ARG A 132 -6.33 -3.57 -2.13
CA ARG A 132 -6.10 -3.50 -0.68
C ARG A 132 -4.94 -2.57 -0.37
N ILE A 133 -5.22 -1.48 0.34
CA ILE A 133 -4.23 -0.47 0.71
C ILE A 133 -4.14 -0.30 2.23
N LYS A 134 -2.96 0.11 2.72
CA LYS A 134 -2.72 0.30 4.15
C LYS A 134 -3.50 1.52 4.66
N LEU A 135 -4.13 1.37 5.81
CA LEU A 135 -4.80 2.42 6.56
C LEU A 135 -4.08 2.57 7.91
N PHE A 136 -3.46 3.73 8.14
CA PHE A 136 -2.76 4.02 9.39
C PHE A 136 -3.60 4.95 10.24
N TYR A 137 -4.01 4.51 11.43
CA TYR A 137 -4.52 5.40 12.46
C TYR A 137 -3.33 6.08 13.14
N ARG A 138 -3.26 7.41 13.05
CA ARG A 138 -2.16 8.21 13.60
C ARG A 138 -2.65 9.11 14.74
N PRO A 139 -2.37 8.77 16.01
CA PRO A 139 -2.71 9.62 17.14
C PRO A 139 -2.13 11.03 17.00
N ALA A 140 -2.80 12.04 17.59
CA ALA A 140 -2.38 13.44 17.51
C ALA A 140 -0.95 13.66 18.03
N GLY A 141 -0.57 12.99 19.13
CA GLY A 141 0.79 13.06 19.68
C GLY A 141 1.86 12.54 18.72
N VAL A 142 1.56 11.45 18.00
CA VAL A 142 2.46 10.86 16.99
C VAL A 142 2.56 11.77 15.75
N ALA A 143 1.47 12.45 15.37
CA ALA A 143 1.48 13.40 14.26
C ALA A 143 2.35 14.63 14.56
N ALA A 144 2.44 15.06 15.83
CA ALA A 144 3.21 16.22 16.26
C ALA A 144 4.75 16.00 16.31
N GLU A 145 5.23 14.78 16.12
CA GLU A 145 6.66 14.48 16.07
C GLU A 145 7.36 15.27 14.96
N LYS A 146 8.38 16.06 15.32
CA LYS A 146 9.14 16.92 14.41
C LYS A 146 10.24 16.19 13.65
N ILE A 147 10.73 15.08 14.20
CA ILE A 147 11.76 14.27 13.55
C ILE A 147 11.06 13.36 12.54
N ALA A 148 11.52 13.40 11.29
CA ALA A 148 11.01 12.51 10.27
C ALA A 148 11.31 11.05 10.68
N ALA A 149 10.28 10.20 10.66
CA ALA A 149 10.34 8.86 11.25
C ALA A 149 11.47 7.99 10.66
N GLU A 150 11.78 8.17 9.37
CA GLU A 150 12.89 7.50 8.70
C GLU A 150 14.27 7.80 9.30
N LYS A 151 14.43 8.93 10.01
CA LYS A 151 15.67 9.27 10.74
C LYS A 151 15.83 8.50 12.05
N ALA A 152 14.76 7.85 12.51
CA ALA A 152 14.77 6.97 13.67
C ALA A 152 15.11 5.51 13.32
N LEU A 153 15.47 5.23 12.05
CA LEU A 153 15.93 3.92 11.62
C LEU A 153 17.39 3.72 12.00
N SER A 154 17.68 2.59 12.66
CA SER A 154 19.04 2.14 12.94
C SER A 154 19.31 0.78 12.30
N TRP A 155 20.56 0.56 11.90
CA TRP A 155 20.98 -0.62 11.15
C TRP A 155 22.09 -1.35 11.88
N ALA A 156 21.97 -2.67 11.97
CA ALA A 156 22.96 -3.54 12.56
C ALA A 156 23.06 -4.84 11.75
N LEU A 157 24.04 -5.67 12.06
CA LEU A 157 24.03 -7.06 11.61
C LEU A 157 22.85 -7.81 12.24
N ALA A 158 22.22 -8.69 11.46
CA ALA A 158 21.25 -9.62 12.01
C ALA A 158 21.98 -10.59 12.97
N PRO A 159 21.42 -10.92 14.15
CA PRO A 159 22.05 -11.86 15.08
C PRO A 159 22.24 -13.27 14.51
N THR A 160 21.45 -13.63 13.51
CA THR A 160 21.59 -14.88 12.74
C THR A 160 22.85 -14.89 11.84
N GLY A 161 23.54 -13.76 11.69
CA GLY A 161 24.85 -13.65 11.03
C GLY A 161 24.83 -13.59 9.51
N ASN A 162 23.65 -13.58 8.87
CA ASN A 162 23.51 -13.64 7.40
C ASN A 162 22.64 -12.52 6.82
N GLY A 163 22.71 -11.32 7.39
CA GLY A 163 21.86 -10.22 6.95
C GLY A 163 21.97 -8.96 7.79
N LEU A 164 21.04 -8.05 7.56
CA LEU A 164 20.90 -6.83 8.34
C LEU A 164 19.66 -6.88 9.21
N ARG A 165 19.74 -6.24 10.36
CA ARG A 165 18.58 -5.87 11.17
C ARG A 165 18.38 -4.37 11.04
N VAL A 166 17.18 -3.98 10.66
CA VAL A 166 16.72 -2.59 10.74
C VAL A 166 15.80 -2.43 11.94
N SER A 167 16.02 -1.42 12.76
CA SER A 167 15.20 -1.11 13.93
C SER A 167 14.55 0.25 13.77
N ASN A 168 13.27 0.35 14.12
CA ASN A 168 12.49 1.57 14.07
C ASN A 168 12.22 2.05 15.49
N ALA A 169 12.87 3.14 15.88
CA ALA A 169 12.66 3.76 17.19
C ALA A 169 11.49 4.78 17.20
N SER A 170 10.83 5.02 16.07
CA SER A 170 9.70 5.96 15.99
C SER A 170 8.36 5.31 16.34
N ALA A 171 7.38 6.17 16.61
CA ALA A 171 5.99 5.81 16.83
C ALA A 171 5.19 5.52 15.54
N ARG A 172 5.83 5.57 14.35
CA ARG A 172 5.19 5.39 13.03
C ARG A 172 5.65 4.12 12.35
N TYR A 173 4.79 3.52 11.52
CA TYR A 173 5.19 2.45 10.61
C TYR A 173 6.06 3.02 9.48
N ILE A 174 7.17 2.36 9.18
CA ILE A 174 8.06 2.77 8.10
C ILE A 174 8.09 1.66 7.05
N THR A 175 7.60 1.97 5.84
CA THR A 175 7.70 1.05 4.70
C THR A 175 9.01 1.29 3.97
N ILE A 176 9.93 0.33 4.05
CA ILE A 176 11.18 0.30 3.29
C ILE A 176 10.89 -0.52 2.03
N ASP A 177 10.81 0.15 0.88
CA ASP A 177 10.62 -0.51 -0.42
C ASP A 177 11.82 -1.42 -0.70
N SER A 178 13.03 -0.89 -0.53
CA SER A 178 14.24 -1.65 -0.78
C SER A 178 15.48 -1.13 -0.10
N ILE A 179 16.50 -1.96 -0.08
CA ILE A 179 17.89 -1.61 0.19
C ILE A 179 18.75 -1.97 -1.03
N THR A 180 19.72 -1.14 -1.36
CA THR A 180 20.71 -1.42 -2.40
C THR A 180 22.06 -1.72 -1.76
N LEU A 181 22.52 -2.96 -1.93
CA LEU A 181 23.78 -3.47 -1.38
C LEU A 181 24.66 -3.93 -2.55
N ASN A 182 25.89 -3.41 -2.65
CA ASN A 182 26.82 -3.74 -3.74
C ASN A 182 26.21 -3.63 -5.15
N GLY A 183 25.32 -2.65 -5.36
CA GLY A 183 24.62 -2.44 -6.63
C GLY A 183 23.40 -3.35 -6.87
N GLN A 184 23.07 -4.25 -5.93
CA GLN A 184 21.89 -5.11 -6.01
C GLN A 184 20.76 -4.59 -5.12
N LYS A 185 19.56 -4.46 -5.69
CA LYS A 185 18.34 -4.03 -4.98
C LYS A 185 17.67 -5.24 -4.32
N HIS A 186 17.40 -5.16 -3.03
CA HIS A 186 16.70 -6.18 -2.27
C HIS A 186 15.43 -5.59 -1.65
N ALA A 187 14.30 -6.27 -1.81
CA ALA A 187 13.05 -5.88 -1.15
C ALA A 187 13.16 -6.08 0.37
N VAL A 188 12.53 -5.20 1.14
CA VAL A 188 12.60 -5.23 2.61
C VAL A 188 11.22 -5.49 3.20
N GLY A 189 10.34 -4.48 3.21
CA GLY A 189 9.05 -4.57 3.85
C GLY A 189 8.81 -3.42 4.84
N MET A 190 7.91 -3.64 5.78
CA MET A 190 7.48 -2.59 6.71
C MET A 190 7.91 -2.90 8.13
N VAL A 191 8.53 -1.92 8.78
CA VAL A 191 8.95 -2.01 10.18
C VAL A 191 7.89 -1.31 11.03
N ALA A 192 7.33 -2.05 12.00
CA ALA A 192 6.34 -1.53 12.93
C ALA A 192 6.96 -0.50 13.89
N PRO A 193 6.15 0.37 14.54
CA PRO A 193 6.62 1.25 15.60
C PRO A 193 7.36 0.46 16.69
N PHE A 194 8.51 0.98 17.13
CA PHE A 194 9.31 0.40 18.21
C PHE A 194 9.68 -1.08 18.01
N SER A 195 9.90 -1.48 16.75
CA SER A 195 10.17 -2.87 16.37
C SER A 195 11.37 -2.98 15.43
N SER A 196 11.71 -4.20 15.05
CA SER A 196 12.81 -4.49 14.12
C SER A 196 12.40 -5.51 13.07
N LEU A 197 13.07 -5.46 11.92
CA LEU A 197 12.92 -6.41 10.83
C LEU A 197 14.28 -6.93 10.42
N GLU A 198 14.38 -8.24 10.20
CA GLU A 198 15.57 -8.86 9.64
C GLU A 198 15.46 -8.96 8.12
N ILE A 199 16.56 -8.63 7.45
CA ILE A 199 16.70 -8.62 6.00
C ILE A 199 17.77 -9.64 5.66
N ALA A 200 17.38 -10.68 4.92
CA ALA A 200 18.28 -11.69 4.37
C ALA A 200 18.46 -11.43 2.86
N PRO A 201 19.44 -10.59 2.45
CA PRO A 201 19.66 -10.31 1.03
C PRO A 201 20.11 -11.58 0.29
N LYS A 202 19.31 -12.01 -0.69
CA LYS A 202 19.63 -13.18 -1.51
C LYS A 202 20.95 -12.96 -2.26
N GLY A 203 21.85 -13.93 -2.21
CA GLY A 203 23.12 -13.89 -2.94
C GLY A 203 24.20 -13.00 -2.31
N VAL A 204 23.94 -12.38 -1.16
CA VAL A 204 24.92 -11.54 -0.45
C VAL A 204 24.98 -11.96 1.02
N ALA A 205 26.03 -12.69 1.40
CA ALA A 205 26.29 -12.96 2.81
C ALA A 205 26.95 -11.73 3.46
N LEU A 206 26.20 -11.03 4.31
CA LEU A 206 26.73 -9.89 5.06
C LEU A 206 27.29 -10.37 6.41
N ARG A 207 28.62 -10.40 6.52
CA ARG A 207 29.33 -10.71 7.78
C ARG A 207 29.71 -9.45 8.58
N THR A 208 29.74 -8.30 7.92
CA THR A 208 29.95 -6.99 8.52
C THR A 208 28.88 -6.01 8.03
N LEU A 209 28.58 -4.99 8.84
CA LEU A 209 27.70 -3.90 8.41
C LEU A 209 28.42 -3.10 7.31
N PRO A 210 27.84 -2.94 6.12
CA PRO A 210 28.46 -2.14 5.07
C PRO A 210 28.64 -0.69 5.52
N ALA A 211 29.81 -0.12 5.22
CA ALA A 211 30.13 1.26 5.59
C ALA A 211 29.18 2.29 4.95
N LYS A 212 28.69 1.98 3.74
CA LYS A 212 27.69 2.77 3.02
C LYS A 212 26.74 1.88 2.24
N PHE A 213 25.48 2.27 2.21
CA PHE A 213 24.46 1.70 1.32
C PHE A 213 23.33 2.73 1.14
N SER A 214 22.46 2.51 0.16
CA SER A 214 21.24 3.31 -0.01
C SER A 214 20.01 2.46 0.25
N PHE A 215 18.93 3.11 0.64
CA PHE A 215 17.63 2.46 0.82
C PHE A 215 16.51 3.41 0.44
N THR A 216 15.35 2.85 0.14
CA THR A 216 14.17 3.61 -0.28
C THR A 216 13.02 3.39 0.69
N THR A 217 12.33 4.46 1.07
CA THR A 217 11.10 4.40 1.87
C THR A 217 9.91 4.88 1.06
N ILE A 218 8.70 4.51 1.49
CA ILE A 218 7.45 5.04 0.94
C ILE A 218 6.84 5.99 1.98
N ASN A 219 6.67 7.25 1.61
CA ASN A 219 6.10 8.29 2.50
C ASN A 219 4.57 8.23 2.57
N ASP A 220 3.95 9.17 3.30
CA ASP A 220 2.49 9.22 3.50
C ASP A 220 1.70 9.44 2.20
N TYR A 221 2.31 10.10 1.21
CA TYR A 221 1.72 10.34 -0.11
C TYR A 221 1.93 9.19 -1.10
N GLY A 222 2.58 8.10 -0.66
CA GLY A 222 2.90 6.97 -1.52
C GLY A 222 4.13 7.16 -2.41
N ALA A 223 4.87 8.25 -2.25
CA ALA A 223 6.08 8.52 -3.03
C ALA A 223 7.28 7.75 -2.47
N VAL A 224 8.14 7.28 -3.38
CA VAL A 224 9.41 6.63 -3.05
C VAL A 224 10.46 7.69 -2.75
N VAL A 225 11.08 7.62 -1.57
CA VAL A 225 12.11 8.55 -1.09
C VAL A 225 13.42 7.81 -0.92
N ASN A 226 14.51 8.33 -1.50
CA ASN A 226 15.85 7.75 -1.42
C ASN A 226 16.59 8.27 -0.18
N HIS A 227 17.29 7.36 0.50
CA HIS A 227 18.12 7.64 1.68
C HIS A 227 19.48 6.97 1.54
N ASN A 228 20.49 7.53 2.19
CA ASN A 228 21.82 6.93 2.30
C ASN A 228 22.10 6.58 3.76
N TYR A 229 22.89 5.54 3.97
CA TYR A 229 23.45 5.16 5.26
C TYR A 229 24.99 5.41 5.24
N PRO A 230 25.58 5.97 6.32
CA PRO A 230 24.88 6.63 7.43
C PRO A 230 24.06 7.85 6.94
N GLN A 231 23.00 8.18 7.69
CA GLN A 231 22.06 9.27 7.37
C GLN A 231 22.60 10.65 7.71
#